data_AF-A0A432QN06-F1
#
_entry.id   AF-A0A432QN06-F1
#
_cell.length_a   1.000
_cell.length_b   1.000
_cell.length_c   1.000
_cell.angle_alpha   90.00
_cell.angle_beta   90.00
_cell.angle_gamma   90.00
#
_symmetry.space_group_name_H-M   'P 1'
#
loop_
_entity.id
_entity.type
_entity.pdbx_description
1 polymer ?
#
loop_
_entity_poly.entity_id
_entity_poly.type
_entity_poly.pdbx_seq_one_letter_code
_entity_poly.pdbx_strand_id
1 'polypeptide(L)'
;LSRAIRNQEADLVLNWKATAFLPENRALIDVLPLDAGLAPRRPLILGLLNYSQHKTIARRFLEFAQSAQGQEIFRRYGFLD
;
A
#
# COMPACT_ATOMS: atom_id res chain seq x y z
N LEU A 1 -2.56 -14.19 -0.19
CA LEU A 1 -3.66 -14.21 0.80
C LEU A 1 -4.98 -13.75 0.19
N SER A 2 -5.05 -12.60 -0.48
CA SER A 2 -6.30 -12.12 -1.12
C SER A 2 -6.93 -13.12 -2.11
N ARG A 3 -6.11 -13.90 -2.84
CA ARG A 3 -6.61 -14.99 -3.70
C ARG A 3 -7.40 -16.06 -2.93
N ALA A 4 -6.96 -16.43 -1.73
CA ALA A 4 -7.63 -17.45 -0.93
C ALA A 4 -9.03 -16.98 -0.50
N ILE A 5 -9.17 -15.71 -0.14
CA ILE A 5 -10.49 -15.09 0.12
C ILE A 5 -11.36 -15.13 -1.14
N ARG A 6 -10.84 -14.69 -2.29
CA ARG A 6 -11.60 -14.67 -3.56
C ARG A 6 -12.05 -16.07 -4.01
N ASN A 7 -11.23 -17.09 -3.77
CA ASN A 7 -11.51 -18.47 -4.13
C ASN A 7 -12.34 -19.22 -3.07
N GLN A 8 -12.74 -18.55 -1.97
CA GLN A 8 -13.43 -19.18 -0.84
C GLN A 8 -12.64 -20.33 -0.19
N GLU A 9 -11.31 -20.25 -0.26
CA GLU A 9 -10.37 -21.19 0.39
C GLU A 9 -10.05 -20.79 1.85
N ALA A 10 -10.43 -19.58 2.26
CA ALA A 10 -10.27 -19.06 3.61
C ALA A 10 -11.35 -18.01 3.92
N ASP A 11 -11.82 -17.97 5.16
CA ASP A 11 -12.78 -16.98 5.64
C ASP A 11 -12.10 -15.68 6.14
N LEU A 12 -10.88 -15.79 6.67
CA LEU A 12 -10.14 -14.68 7.25
C LEU A 12 -8.63 -14.81 6.99
N VAL A 13 -7.97 -13.68 6.71
CA VAL A 13 -6.51 -13.61 6.54
C VAL A 13 -5.95 -12.36 7.23
N LEU A 14 -4.76 -12.49 7.81
CA LEU A 14 -3.97 -11.35 8.27
C LEU A 14 -3.10 -10.84 7.11
N ASN A 15 -3.35 -9.62 6.63
CA ASN A 15 -2.69 -9.11 5.42
C ASN A 15 -2.55 -7.58 5.44
N TRP A 16 -1.77 -7.04 4.50
CA TRP A 16 -1.66 -5.60 4.29
C TRP A 16 -2.96 -5.00 3.76
N LYS A 17 -3.44 -3.93 4.41
CA LYS A 17 -4.68 -3.22 4.05
C LYS A 17 -4.74 -2.84 2.56
N ALA A 18 -3.66 -2.29 2.00
CA ALA A 18 -3.58 -1.85 0.60
C ALA A 18 -4.00 -2.94 -0.41
N THR A 19 -3.78 -4.22 -0.09
CA THR A 19 -4.16 -5.32 -0.99
C THR A 19 -5.67 -5.42 -1.21
N ALA A 20 -6.49 -4.98 -0.25
CA ALA A 20 -7.94 -4.94 -0.40
C ALA A 20 -8.41 -3.84 -1.37
N PHE A 21 -7.58 -2.81 -1.62
CA PHE A 21 -7.92 -1.68 -2.49
C PHE A 21 -7.58 -1.91 -3.96
N LEU A 22 -6.95 -3.05 -4.30
CA LEU A 22 -6.72 -3.44 -5.68
C LEU A 22 -8.05 -3.67 -6.41
N PRO A 23 -8.16 -3.31 -7.71
CA PRO A 23 -9.42 -3.40 -8.46
C PRO A 23 -10.08 -4.79 -8.39
N GLU A 24 -9.29 -5.85 -8.43
CA GLU A 24 -9.77 -7.24 -8.37
C GLU A 24 -10.20 -7.70 -6.97
N ASN A 25 -9.92 -6.92 -5.92
CA ASN A 25 -10.22 -7.25 -4.53
C ASN A 25 -11.28 -6.35 -3.92
N ARG A 26 -11.40 -5.11 -4.39
CA ARG A 26 -12.15 -4.04 -3.72
C ARG A 26 -13.64 -4.34 -3.50
N ALA A 27 -14.24 -5.16 -4.36
CA ALA A 27 -15.63 -5.56 -4.25
C ALA A 27 -15.84 -6.91 -3.53
N LEU A 28 -14.77 -7.62 -3.18
CA LEU A 28 -14.80 -9.01 -2.70
C LEU A 28 -14.22 -9.18 -1.29
N ILE A 29 -13.58 -8.15 -0.74
CA ILE A 29 -12.84 -8.23 0.52
C ILE A 29 -13.24 -7.08 1.43
N ASP A 30 -13.76 -7.40 2.60
CA ASP A 30 -13.95 -6.46 3.69
C ASP A 30 -12.68 -6.35 4.55
N VAL A 31 -12.39 -5.13 5.03
CA VAL A 31 -11.21 -4.87 5.86
C VAL A 31 -11.61 -4.74 7.32
N LEU A 32 -11.09 -5.63 8.16
CA LEU A 32 -11.18 -5.53 9.61
C LEU A 32 -9.89 -4.90 10.15
N PRO A 33 -9.92 -3.66 10.67
CA PRO A 33 -8.73 -3.03 11.22
C PRO A 33 -8.29 -3.72 12.52
N LEU A 34 -6.98 -3.91 12.68
CA LEU A 34 -6.41 -4.34 13.95
C LEU A 34 -6.38 -3.18 14.95
N ASP A 35 -6.42 -3.51 16.24
CA ASP A 35 -6.16 -2.56 17.30
C ASP A 35 -4.76 -1.92 17.13
N ALA A 36 -4.68 -0.60 17.23
CA ALA A 36 -3.44 0.15 17.04
C ALA A 36 -2.36 -0.18 18.09
N GLY A 37 -2.75 -0.66 19.28
CA GLY A 37 -1.85 -1.15 20.31
C GLY A 37 -1.20 -2.49 19.97
N LEU A 38 -1.85 -3.32 19.13
CA LEU A 38 -1.28 -4.59 18.64
C LEU A 38 -0.32 -4.37 17.47
N ALA A 39 -0.66 -3.43 16.58
CA ALA A 39 0.11 -3.15 15.36
C ALA A 39 0.19 -1.64 15.09
N PRO A 40 1.16 -0.92 15.69
CA PRO A 40 1.29 0.51 15.49
C PRO A 40 1.67 0.82 14.02
N ARG A 41 1.05 1.88 13.48
CA ARG A 41 1.29 2.33 12.10
C ARG A 41 2.76 2.72 11.93
N ARG A 42 3.35 2.29 10.81
CA ARG A 42 4.71 2.68 10.39
C ARG A 42 4.63 3.56 9.16
N PRO A 43 5.47 4.61 9.06
CA PRO A 43 5.50 5.43 7.86
C PRO A 43 6.01 4.60 6.68
N LEU A 44 5.43 4.84 5.50
CA LEU A 44 5.99 4.35 4.24
C LEU A 44 7.17 5.26 3.86
N ILE A 45 8.38 4.67 3.80
CA ILE A 45 9.60 5.41 3.50
C ILE A 45 10.08 5.07 2.09
N LEU A 46 10.29 6.11 1.29
CA LEU A 46 10.92 6.03 -0.03
C LEU A 46 12.30 6.68 0.05
N GLY A 47 13.35 5.92 -0.23
CA GLY A 47 14.75 6.37 -0.12
C GLY A 47 15.45 6.46 -1.47
N LEU A 48 16.38 7.41 -1.61
CA LEU A 48 17.29 7.49 -2.75
C LEU A 48 18.59 6.75 -2.40
N LEU A 49 18.96 5.75 -3.19
CA LEU A 49 20.17 4.97 -2.96
C LEU A 49 21.42 5.71 -3.44
N ASN A 50 22.50 5.66 -2.65
CA ASN A 50 23.76 6.34 -2.98
C ASN A 50 24.42 5.81 -4.26
N TYR A 51 24.09 4.59 -4.67
CA TYR A 51 24.62 3.91 -5.87
C TYR A 51 23.62 3.83 -7.02
N SER A 52 22.48 4.53 -6.97
CA SER A 52 21.53 4.58 -8.10
C SER A 52 22.23 5.09 -9.36
N GLN A 53 22.17 4.33 -10.46
CA GLN A 53 22.77 4.70 -11.75
C GLN A 53 22.19 6.00 -12.32
N HIS A 54 20.90 6.28 -12.07
CA HIS A 54 20.19 7.46 -12.56
C HIS A 54 19.60 8.31 -11.42
N LYS A 55 20.47 8.88 -10.55
CA LYS A 55 20.04 9.65 -9.36
C LYS A 55 19.05 10.77 -9.65
N THR A 56 19.23 11.50 -10.75
CA THR A 56 18.36 12.62 -11.12
C THR A 56 16.94 12.16 -11.47
N ILE A 57 16.81 11.05 -12.19
CA ILE A 57 15.51 10.46 -12.54
C ILE A 57 14.83 9.93 -11.29
N ALA A 58 15.57 9.21 -10.44
CA ALA A 58 15.06 8.71 -9.16
C ALA A 58 14.57 9.85 -8.25
N ARG A 59 15.31 10.97 -8.16
CA ARG A 59 14.89 12.14 -7.40
C ARG A 59 13.57 12.73 -7.92
N ARG A 60 13.44 12.91 -9.24
CA ARG A 60 12.18 13.38 -9.85
C ARG A 60 10.99 12.47 -9.56
N PHE A 61 11.23 11.15 -9.56
CA PHE A 61 10.19 10.19 -9.16
C PHE A 61 9.78 10.37 -7.69
N LEU A 62 10.74 10.53 -6.78
CA LEU A 62 10.45 10.78 -5.35
C LEU A 62 9.69 12.10 -5.13
N GLU A 63 10.09 13.16 -5.83
CA GLU A 63 9.38 14.45 -5.83
C GLU A 63 7.93 14.30 -6.30
N PHE A 64 7.70 13.54 -7.38
CA PHE A 64 6.36 13.25 -7.85
C PHE A 64 5.55 12.42 -6.85
N ALA A 65 6.14 11.38 -6.26
CA ALA A 65 5.49 10.54 -5.26
C ALA A 65 5.08 11.33 -3.99
N GLN A 66 5.84 12.37 -3.64
CA GLN A 66 5.52 13.28 -2.53
C GLN A 66 4.49 14.35 -2.89
N SER A 67 4.33 14.68 -4.18
CA SER A 67 3.36 15.68 -4.63
C SER A 67 1.92 15.33 -4.26
N ALA A 68 1.01 16.31 -4.27
CA ALA A 68 -0.41 16.09 -4.01
C ALA A 68 -1.02 15.01 -4.93
N GLN A 69 -0.64 15.02 -6.22
CA GLN A 69 -1.09 14.00 -7.18
C GLN A 69 -0.55 12.61 -6.84
N GLY A 70 0.74 12.52 -6.49
CA GLY A 70 1.35 11.25 -6.08
C GLY A 70 0.67 10.68 -4.84
N GLN A 71 0.51 11.49 -3.80
CA GLN A 71 -0.16 11.12 -2.55
C GLN A 71 -1.61 10.68 -2.78
N GLU A 72 -2.32 11.28 -3.72
CA GLU A 72 -3.67 10.86 -4.09
C GLU A 72 -3.71 9.46 -4.72
N ILE A 73 -2.70 9.11 -5.52
CA ILE A 73 -2.54 7.74 -6.04
C ILE A 73 -2.33 6.78 -4.86
N PHE A 74 -1.47 7.12 -3.89
CA PHE A 74 -1.26 6.28 -2.71
C PHE A 74 -2.56 6.07 -1.88
N ARG A 75 -3.38 7.12 -1.69
CA ARG A 75 -4.69 7.00 -1.02
C ARG A 75 -5.65 6.07 -1.78
N ARG A 76 -5.74 6.24 -3.11
CA ARG A 76 -6.59 5.40 -3.97
C ARG A 76 -6.30 3.90 -3.82
N TYR A 77 -5.03 3.55 -3.61
CA TYR A 77 -4.58 2.17 -3.43
C TYR A 77 -4.40 1.77 -1.95
N GLY A 78 -4.90 2.55 -0.99
CA GLY A 78 -4.95 2.17 0.43
C GLY A 78 -3.61 2.18 1.16
N PHE A 79 -2.62 2.92 0.66
CA PHE A 79 -1.32 3.11 1.32
C PHE A 79 -1.29 4.29 2.30
N LEU A 80 -2.23 5.23 2.14
CA LEU A 80 -2.38 6.40 3.00
C LEU A 80 -3.84 6.53 3.40
N ASP A 81 -4.05 6.92 4.65
CA ASP A 81 -5.34 7.17 5.28
C ASP A 81 -5.53 8.68 5.51
#